data_AF-A0A5B7G397-F1
#
_entry.id   AF-A0A5B7G397-F1
#
_cell.length_a   1.000
_cell.length_b   1.000
_cell.length_c   1.000
_cell.angle_alpha   90.00
_cell.angle_beta   90.00
_cell.angle_gamma   90.00
#
_symmetry.space_group_name_H-M   'P 1'
#
loop_
_entity.id
_entity.type
_entity.pdbx_description
1 polymer ?
#
loop_
_entity_poly.entity_id
_entity_poly.type
_entity_poly.pdbx_seq_one_letter_code
_entity_poly.pdbx_strand_id
1 'polypeptide(L)'
;MWLQGLVDCYLAMHRSREAVAIASNTCKLLGQTPRALTLYASVLVKDSLTVSKGKSLLEKALKEDSYHLPAVYLLCELYEQDLRYESAIELLRKQVAVQSTSRLHQMLADFFSRVHDEEKAAHHFGIALNHEPSNTRALEGMQKMEAAPDAVETPPYDMEVEDIGDSEGEVEESDLEAVWSDVDFSFSGQ
;
A
#
# COMPACT_ATOMS: atom_id res chain seq x y z
N MET A 1 -15.45 -10.50 20.92
CA MET A 1 -14.84 -9.16 20.99
C MET A 1 -13.74 -9.11 22.04
N TRP A 2 -13.97 -9.56 23.29
CA TRP A 2 -12.93 -9.55 24.35
C TRP A 2 -11.61 -10.27 23.98
N LEU A 3 -11.66 -11.48 23.41
CA LEU A 3 -10.45 -12.23 23.06
C LEU A 3 -9.63 -11.59 21.94
N GLN A 4 -10.29 -10.89 21.01
CA GLN A 4 -9.61 -10.17 19.93
C GLN A 4 -8.82 -8.98 20.49
N GLY A 5 -9.47 -8.12 21.30
CA GLY A 5 -8.79 -7.01 21.95
C GLY A 5 -7.65 -7.45 22.88
N LEU A 6 -7.80 -8.60 23.55
CA LEU A 6 -6.73 -9.15 24.38
C LEU A 6 -5.52 -9.58 23.53
N VAL A 7 -5.75 -10.31 22.44
CA VAL A 7 -4.70 -10.71 21.50
C VAL A 7 -4.01 -9.48 20.90
N ASP A 8 -4.77 -8.47 20.49
CA ASP A 8 -4.24 -7.23 19.93
C ASP A 8 -3.38 -6.47 20.94
N CYS A 9 -3.77 -6.45 22.22
CA CYS A 9 -3.00 -5.89 23.31
C CYS A 9 -1.66 -6.62 23.52
N TYR A 10 -1.67 -7.96 23.53
CA TYR A 10 -0.43 -8.73 23.64
C TYR A 10 0.49 -8.54 22.43
N LEU A 11 -0.06 -8.40 21.22
CA LEU A 11 0.71 -8.06 20.03
C LEU A 11 1.34 -6.66 20.14
N ALA A 12 0.58 -5.68 20.62
CA ALA A 12 1.09 -4.32 20.85
C ALA A 12 2.20 -4.27 21.93
N MET A 13 2.16 -5.18 22.91
CA MET A 13 3.21 -5.34 23.93
C MET A 13 4.41 -6.19 23.46
N HIS A 14 4.50 -6.55 22.17
CA HIS A 14 5.53 -7.45 21.62
C HIS A 14 5.58 -8.85 22.27
N ARG A 15 4.49 -9.27 22.93
CA ARG A 15 4.37 -10.59 23.58
C ARG A 15 3.73 -11.60 22.64
N SER A 16 4.36 -11.83 21.49
CA SER A 16 3.82 -12.67 20.41
C SER A 16 3.53 -14.12 20.83
N ARG A 17 4.37 -14.71 21.70
CA ARG A 17 4.16 -16.08 22.19
C ARG A 17 2.87 -16.25 22.98
N GLU A 18 2.51 -15.25 23.79
CA GLU A 18 1.30 -15.27 24.59
C GLU A 18 0.06 -15.02 23.75
N ALA A 19 0.15 -14.11 22.78
CA ALA A 19 -0.89 -13.90 21.78
C ALA A 19 -1.20 -15.21 21.04
N VAL A 20 -0.17 -15.96 20.61
CA VAL A 20 -0.32 -17.27 19.95
C VAL A 20 -0.99 -18.29 20.87
N ALA A 21 -0.59 -18.35 22.14
CA ALA A 21 -1.17 -19.27 23.12
C ALA A 21 -2.66 -18.99 23.34
N ILE A 22 -3.04 -17.73 23.53
CA ILE A 22 -4.43 -17.30 23.73
C ILE A 22 -5.26 -17.59 22.49
N ALA A 23 -4.77 -17.26 21.29
CA ALA A 23 -5.50 -17.50 20.05
C ALA A 23 -5.67 -19.00 19.75
N SER A 24 -4.63 -19.80 19.99
CA SER A 24 -4.70 -21.27 19.90
C SER A 24 -5.71 -21.86 20.89
N ASN A 25 -5.69 -21.42 22.15
CA ASN A 25 -6.63 -21.89 23.17
C ASN A 25 -8.06 -21.49 22.82
N THR A 26 -8.26 -20.30 22.25
CA THR A 26 -9.56 -19.84 21.76
C THR A 26 -10.11 -20.77 20.67
N CYS A 27 -9.26 -21.20 19.74
CA CYS A 27 -9.64 -22.17 18.70
C CYS A 27 -9.99 -23.55 19.28
N LYS A 28 -9.32 -23.99 20.36
CA LYS A 28 -9.67 -25.25 21.05
C LYS A 28 -10.99 -25.15 21.82
N LEU A 29 -11.25 -24.00 22.47
CA LEU A 29 -12.43 -23.80 23.32
C LEU A 29 -13.70 -23.53 22.50
N LEU A 30 -13.61 -22.68 21.47
CA LEU A 30 -14.75 -22.30 20.61
C LEU A 30 -14.95 -23.26 19.43
N GLY A 31 -14.02 -24.20 19.25
CA GLY A 31 -13.96 -25.03 18.05
C GLY A 31 -13.37 -24.31 16.85
N GLN A 32 -13.20 -25.05 15.75
CA GLN A 32 -12.61 -24.56 14.49
C GLN A 32 -13.61 -23.73 13.68
N THR A 33 -14.15 -22.69 14.30
CA THR A 33 -15.03 -21.72 13.63
C THR A 33 -14.20 -20.75 12.77
N PRO A 34 -14.77 -20.20 11.68
CA PRO A 34 -14.07 -19.23 10.83
C PRO A 34 -13.48 -18.07 11.63
N ARG A 35 -14.22 -17.58 12.62
CA ARG A 35 -13.80 -16.48 13.50
C ARG A 35 -12.60 -16.84 14.38
N ALA A 36 -12.58 -18.04 14.97
CA ALA A 36 -11.48 -18.48 15.81
C ALA A 36 -10.22 -18.82 14.98
N LEU A 37 -10.41 -19.43 13.82
CA LEU A 37 -9.34 -19.70 12.85
C LEU A 37 -8.70 -18.39 12.36
N THR A 38 -9.52 -17.38 12.04
CA THR A 38 -9.04 -16.07 11.58
C THR A 38 -8.30 -15.32 12.68
N LEU A 39 -8.78 -15.36 13.92
CA LEU A 39 -8.06 -14.78 15.07
C LEU A 39 -6.72 -15.49 15.32
N TYR A 40 -6.66 -16.80 15.12
CA TYR A 40 -5.40 -17.53 15.25
C TYR A 40 -4.44 -17.20 14.12
N ALA A 41 -4.93 -17.13 12.89
CA ALA A 41 -4.14 -16.74 11.74
C ALA A 41 -3.61 -15.30 11.86
N SER A 42 -4.41 -14.33 12.33
CA SER A 42 -3.97 -12.93 12.44
C SER A 42 -2.73 -12.74 13.30
N VAL A 43 -2.52 -13.62 14.29
CA VAL A 43 -1.30 -13.66 15.11
C VAL A 43 -0.15 -14.34 14.38
N LEU A 44 -0.40 -15.50 13.76
CA LEU A 44 0.64 -16.27 13.06
C LEU A 44 1.21 -15.54 11.84
N VAL A 45 0.40 -14.71 11.18
CA VAL A 45 0.81 -13.91 10.02
C VAL A 45 1.81 -12.81 10.40
N LYS A 46 1.91 -12.44 11.69
CA LYS A 46 2.91 -11.46 12.16
C LYS A 46 4.33 -12.03 12.25
N ASP A 47 4.49 -13.35 12.23
CA ASP A 47 5.79 -14.01 12.27
C ASP A 47 6.03 -14.76 10.95
N SER A 48 7.11 -14.39 10.25
CA SER A 48 7.47 -14.96 8.94
C SER A 48 7.61 -16.49 8.97
N LEU A 49 8.01 -17.07 10.11
CA LEU A 49 8.13 -18.51 10.27
C LEU A 49 6.77 -19.22 10.29
N THR A 50 5.70 -18.52 10.72
CA THR A 50 4.37 -19.11 10.89
C THR A 50 3.32 -18.61 9.91
N VAL A 51 3.67 -17.69 9.01
CA VAL A 51 2.80 -17.16 7.95
C VAL A 51 2.14 -18.27 7.12
N SER A 52 2.90 -19.30 6.72
CA SER A 52 2.38 -20.42 5.92
C SER A 52 1.25 -21.20 6.62
N LYS A 53 1.40 -21.39 7.94
CA LYS A 53 0.37 -21.99 8.79
C LYS A 53 -0.83 -21.07 8.93
N GLY A 54 -0.60 -19.77 9.10
CA GLY A 54 -1.65 -18.74 9.12
C GLY A 54 -2.51 -18.76 7.86
N LYS A 55 -1.86 -18.80 6.69
CA LYS A 55 -2.54 -18.89 5.38
C LYS A 55 -3.42 -20.14 5.27
N SER A 56 -2.88 -21.30 5.66
CA SER A 56 -3.64 -22.57 5.64
C SER A 56 -4.89 -22.52 6.53
N LEU A 57 -4.81 -21.82 7.67
CA LEU A 57 -5.96 -21.64 8.57
C LEU A 57 -7.00 -20.68 7.99
N LEU A 58 -6.58 -19.63 7.28
CA LEU A 58 -7.49 -18.70 6.60
C LEU A 58 -8.21 -19.38 5.43
N GLU A 59 -7.51 -20.17 4.62
CA GLU A 59 -8.12 -20.99 3.57
C GLU A 59 -9.12 -21.99 4.16
N LYS A 60 -8.81 -22.57 5.32
CA LYS A 60 -9.76 -23.42 6.04
C LYS A 60 -10.98 -22.64 6.52
N ALA A 61 -10.78 -21.43 7.05
CA ALA A 61 -11.88 -20.57 7.47
C ALA A 61 -12.82 -20.24 6.29
N LEU A 62 -12.29 -19.98 5.10
CA LEU A 62 -13.07 -19.71 3.89
C LEU A 62 -13.78 -20.94 3.31
N LYS A 63 -13.27 -22.16 3.58
CA LYS A 63 -13.96 -23.42 3.22
C LYS A 63 -15.21 -23.64 4.07
N GLU A 64 -15.15 -23.27 5.35
CA GLU A 64 -16.29 -23.35 6.28
C GLU A 64 -17.29 -22.21 6.02
N ASP A 65 -16.80 -20.98 5.83
CA ASP A 65 -17.62 -19.81 5.51
C ASP A 65 -16.93 -18.98 4.42
N SER A 66 -17.40 -19.15 3.19
CA SER A 66 -16.86 -18.44 2.03
C SER A 66 -17.14 -16.94 2.03
N TYR A 67 -18.01 -16.44 2.91
CA TYR A 67 -18.37 -15.02 3.04
C TYR A 67 -17.73 -14.36 4.26
N HIS A 68 -16.79 -15.05 4.92
CA HIS A 68 -16.09 -14.51 6.09
C HIS A 68 -15.08 -13.41 5.70
N LEU A 69 -15.56 -12.17 5.57
CA LEU A 69 -14.75 -11.01 5.16
C LEU A 69 -13.44 -10.82 5.95
N PRO A 70 -13.39 -11.03 7.29
CA PRO A 70 -12.12 -10.88 8.02
C PRO A 70 -11.02 -11.81 7.53
N ALA A 71 -11.35 -13.04 7.11
CA ALA A 71 -10.37 -13.96 6.53
C ALA A 71 -9.93 -13.52 5.14
N VAL A 72 -10.86 -13.01 4.33
CA VAL A 72 -10.57 -12.45 3.00
C VAL A 72 -9.57 -11.31 3.11
N TYR A 73 -9.81 -10.35 4.01
CA TYR A 73 -8.92 -9.19 4.18
C TYR A 73 -7.51 -9.61 4.57
N LEU A 74 -7.36 -10.53 5.53
CA LEU A 74 -6.04 -11.05 5.92
C LEU A 74 -5.35 -11.83 4.80
N LEU A 75 -6.09 -12.61 4.00
CA LEU A 75 -5.52 -13.28 2.83
C LEU A 75 -5.06 -12.29 1.76
N CYS A 76 -5.79 -11.18 1.57
CA CYS A 76 -5.39 -10.13 0.65
C CYS A 76 -4.10 -9.43 1.10
N GLU A 77 -3.98 -9.11 2.40
CA GLU A 77 -2.73 -8.56 2.97
C GLU A 77 -1.54 -9.52 2.76
N LEU A 78 -1.76 -10.83 2.93
CA LEU A 78 -0.74 -11.85 2.63
C LEU A 78 -0.37 -11.90 1.15
N TYR A 79 -1.36 -11.82 0.25
CA TYR A 79 -1.09 -11.79 -1.18
C TYR A 79 -0.36 -10.52 -1.62
N GLU A 80 -0.64 -9.38 -0.98
CA GLU A 80 0.12 -8.15 -1.20
C GLU A 80 1.59 -8.32 -0.80
N GLN A 81 1.87 -8.94 0.35
CA GLN A 81 3.24 -9.23 0.78
C GLN A 81 3.96 -10.21 -0.15
N ASP A 82 3.24 -11.18 -0.71
CA ASP A 82 3.76 -12.16 -1.67
C ASP A 82 3.84 -11.62 -3.12
N LEU A 83 3.44 -10.36 -3.36
CA LEU A 83 3.31 -9.76 -4.70
C LEU A 83 2.38 -10.54 -5.65
N ARG A 84 1.41 -11.26 -5.11
CA ARG A 84 0.43 -12.08 -5.85
C ARG A 84 -0.89 -11.32 -6.05
N TYR A 85 -0.82 -10.20 -6.76
CA TYR A 85 -1.95 -9.27 -6.89
C TYR A 85 -3.15 -9.89 -7.63
N GLU A 86 -2.91 -10.71 -8.65
CA GLU A 86 -3.95 -11.37 -9.45
C GLU A 86 -4.80 -12.33 -8.60
N SER A 87 -4.16 -13.08 -7.71
CA SER A 87 -4.86 -13.99 -6.78
C SER A 87 -5.72 -13.21 -5.78
N ALA A 88 -5.25 -12.05 -5.33
CA ALA A 88 -6.02 -11.17 -4.45
C ALA A 88 -7.24 -10.58 -5.20
N ILE A 89 -7.05 -10.13 -6.44
CA ILE A 89 -8.12 -9.58 -7.30
C ILE A 89 -9.20 -10.64 -7.53
N GLU A 90 -8.84 -11.87 -7.88
CA GLU A 90 -9.81 -12.96 -8.07
C GLU A 90 -10.61 -13.25 -6.80
N LEU A 91 -9.95 -13.28 -5.64
CA LEU A 91 -10.61 -13.49 -4.36
C LEU A 91 -11.59 -12.35 -4.04
N LEU A 92 -11.18 -11.10 -4.21
CA LEU A 92 -12.01 -9.93 -3.96
C LEU A 92 -13.19 -9.83 -4.94
N ARG A 93 -12.99 -10.14 -6.22
CA ARG A 93 -14.09 -10.17 -7.22
C ARG A 93 -15.20 -11.14 -6.83
N LYS A 94 -14.85 -12.33 -6.31
CA LYS A 94 -15.83 -13.30 -5.80
C LYS A 94 -16.64 -12.74 -4.62
N GLN A 95 -16.01 -11.94 -3.77
CA GLN A 95 -16.68 -11.34 -2.61
C GLN A 95 -17.56 -10.16 -3.01
N VAL A 96 -17.08 -9.28 -3.89
CA VAL A 96 -17.84 -8.13 -4.41
C VAL A 96 -19.10 -8.57 -5.13
N ALA A 97 -19.08 -9.71 -5.83
CA ALA A 97 -20.26 -10.28 -6.48
C ALA A 97 -21.39 -10.65 -5.50
N VAL A 98 -21.08 -10.85 -4.22
CA VAL A 98 -22.08 -11.21 -3.19
C VAL A 98 -22.33 -10.07 -2.22
N GLN A 99 -21.29 -9.32 -1.85
CA GLN A 99 -21.35 -8.20 -0.91
C GLN A 99 -20.61 -7.00 -1.48
N SER A 100 -21.36 -5.94 -1.78
CA SER A 100 -20.79 -4.64 -2.18
C SER A 100 -20.54 -3.80 -0.93
N THR A 101 -19.27 -3.67 -0.53
CA THR A 101 -18.88 -2.79 0.58
C THR A 101 -17.80 -1.82 0.12
N SER A 102 -17.80 -0.61 0.70
CA SER A 102 -16.77 0.43 0.45
C SER A 102 -15.36 -0.15 0.57
N ARG A 103 -15.08 -0.88 1.65
CA ARG A 103 -13.77 -1.49 1.91
C ARG A 103 -13.36 -2.54 0.87
N LEU A 104 -14.28 -3.38 0.39
CA LEU A 104 -13.96 -4.38 -0.65
C LEU A 104 -13.59 -3.70 -1.96
N HIS A 105 -14.35 -2.68 -2.37
CA HIS A 105 -14.07 -1.92 -3.58
C HIS A 105 -12.78 -1.12 -3.48
N GLN A 106 -12.51 -0.52 -2.32
CA GLN A 106 -11.26 0.19 -2.06
C GLN A 106 -10.05 -0.76 -2.16
N MET A 107 -10.08 -1.93 -1.49
CA MET A 107 -8.97 -2.89 -1.60
C MET A 107 -8.81 -3.42 -3.03
N LEU A 108 -9.92 -3.67 -3.74
CA LEU A 108 -9.87 -4.13 -5.13
C LEU A 108 -9.23 -3.07 -6.04
N ALA A 109 -9.55 -1.79 -5.83
CA ALA A 109 -8.94 -0.67 -6.54
C ALA A 109 -7.44 -0.55 -6.23
N ASP A 110 -7.05 -0.65 -4.94
CA ASP A 110 -5.65 -0.66 -4.51
C ASP A 110 -4.85 -1.74 -5.27
N PHE A 111 -5.39 -2.96 -5.43
CA PHE A 111 -4.74 -4.02 -6.20
C PHE A 111 -4.72 -3.76 -7.72
N PHE A 112 -5.75 -3.13 -8.30
CA PHE A 112 -5.70 -2.76 -9.73
C PHE A 112 -4.64 -1.71 -10.02
N SER A 113 -4.44 -0.73 -9.14
CA SER A 113 -3.33 0.23 -9.26
C SER A 113 -1.97 -0.46 -9.21
N ARG A 114 -1.81 -1.54 -8.39
CA ARG A 114 -0.57 -2.34 -8.38
C ARG A 114 -0.30 -3.09 -9.69
N VAL A 115 -1.35 -3.42 -10.44
CA VAL A 115 -1.28 -4.11 -11.75
C VAL A 115 -1.25 -3.09 -12.90
N HIS A 116 -1.18 -1.79 -12.61
CA HIS A 116 -1.22 -0.70 -13.59
C HIS A 116 -2.51 -0.65 -14.44
N ASP A 117 -3.62 -1.13 -13.87
CA ASP A 117 -4.95 -1.08 -14.48
C ASP A 117 -5.73 0.12 -13.93
N GLU A 118 -5.26 1.32 -14.28
CA GLU A 118 -5.76 2.58 -13.73
C GLU A 118 -7.25 2.82 -14.05
N GLU A 119 -7.73 2.38 -15.21
CA GLU A 119 -9.15 2.49 -15.56
C GLU A 119 -10.05 1.73 -14.57
N LYS A 120 -9.69 0.47 -14.26
CA LYS A 120 -10.47 -0.34 -13.31
C LYS A 120 -10.27 0.13 -11.88
N ALA A 121 -9.08 0.60 -11.53
CA ALA A 121 -8.82 1.18 -10.21
C ALA A 121 -9.72 2.40 -9.96
N ALA A 122 -9.78 3.34 -10.90
CA ALA A 122 -10.59 4.57 -10.77
C ALA A 122 -12.08 4.24 -10.65
N HIS A 123 -12.55 3.28 -11.47
CA HIS A 123 -13.92 2.81 -11.40
C HIS A 123 -14.28 2.26 -10.00
N HIS A 124 -13.43 1.41 -9.43
CA HIS A 124 -13.69 0.81 -8.13
C HIS A 124 -13.52 1.78 -6.97
N PHE A 125 -12.57 2.72 -7.03
CA PHE A 125 -12.48 3.79 -6.05
C PHE A 125 -13.73 4.69 -6.08
N GLY A 126 -14.24 5.04 -7.28
CA GLY A 126 -15.49 5.79 -7.42
C GLY A 126 -16.68 5.08 -6.77
N ILE A 127 -16.79 3.76 -6.93
CA ILE A 127 -17.82 2.96 -6.24
C ILE A 127 -17.62 3.01 -4.72
N ALA A 128 -16.38 2.86 -4.24
CA ALA A 128 -16.09 2.92 -2.81
C ALA A 128 -16.48 4.26 -2.18
N LEU A 129 -16.18 5.38 -2.86
CA LEU A 129 -16.53 6.74 -2.43
C LEU A 129 -18.04 7.00 -2.51
N ASN A 130 -18.73 6.41 -3.47
CA ASN A 130 -20.19 6.50 -3.54
C ASN A 130 -20.86 5.77 -2.36
N HIS A 131 -20.28 4.66 -1.89
CA HIS A 131 -20.75 3.97 -0.69
C HIS A 131 -20.39 4.73 0.59
N GLU A 132 -19.16 5.22 0.69
CA GLU A 132 -18.65 5.92 1.86
C GLU A 132 -17.77 7.11 1.44
N PRO A 133 -18.36 8.32 1.35
CA PRO A 133 -17.63 9.52 0.94
C PRO A 133 -16.51 9.92 1.91
N SER A 134 -16.58 9.46 3.16
CA SER A 134 -15.57 9.70 4.20
C SER A 134 -14.39 8.72 4.17
N ASN A 135 -14.35 7.77 3.23
CA ASN A 135 -13.25 6.82 3.13
C ASN A 135 -11.98 7.52 2.63
N THR A 136 -11.11 7.90 3.57
CA THR A 136 -9.86 8.62 3.29
C THR A 136 -8.93 7.82 2.39
N ARG A 137 -8.87 6.49 2.54
CA ARG A 137 -8.00 5.65 1.70
C ARG A 137 -8.47 5.62 0.25
N ALA A 138 -9.77 5.56 0.00
CA ALA A 138 -10.31 5.63 -1.36
C ALA A 138 -10.06 7.00 -2.00
N LEU A 139 -10.18 8.08 -1.22
CA LEU A 139 -9.85 9.45 -1.68
C LEU A 139 -8.36 9.59 -2.03
N GLU A 140 -7.48 9.13 -1.14
CA GLU A 140 -6.03 9.13 -1.38
C GLU A 140 -5.64 8.30 -2.60
N GLY A 141 -6.30 7.14 -2.81
CA GLY A 141 -6.11 6.30 -3.99
C GLY A 141 -6.45 7.03 -5.28
N MET A 142 -7.62 7.66 -5.33
CA MET A 142 -8.04 8.48 -6.48
C MET A 142 -7.09 9.64 -6.76
N GLN A 143 -6.73 10.41 -5.74
CA GLN A 143 -5.83 11.57 -5.90
C GLN A 143 -4.45 11.16 -6.41
N LYS A 144 -3.90 10.02 -5.95
CA LYS A 144 -2.62 9.51 -6.44
C LYS A 144 -2.66 9.16 -7.93
N MET A 145 -3.79 8.67 -8.41
CA MET A 145 -3.99 8.35 -9.83
C MET A 145 -4.19 9.62 -10.66
N GLU A 146 -4.92 10.60 -10.15
CA GLU A 146 -5.13 11.92 -10.78
C GLU A 146 -3.90 12.82 -10.78
N ALA A 147 -2.93 12.58 -9.89
CA ALA A 147 -1.64 13.27 -9.88
C ALA A 147 -0.59 12.63 -10.81
N ALA A 148 -0.90 11.46 -11.39
CA ALA A 148 -0.03 10.75 -12.33
C ALA A 148 -0.16 11.16 -13.83
N PRO A 149 -1.16 11.94 -14.32
CA PRO A 149 -1.13 12.49 -15.66
C PRO A 149 -0.45 13.87 -15.66
N ASP A 150 0.44 14.09 -16.63
CA ASP A 150 1.17 15.35 -16.92
C ASP A 150 2.55 15.57 -16.26
N ALA A 151 3.39 14.54 -16.27
CA ALA A 151 4.82 14.74 -16.57
C ALA A 151 5.07 14.65 -18.10
N VAL A 152 4.12 15.12 -18.92
CA VAL A 152 4.38 15.39 -20.33
C VAL A 152 5.20 16.66 -20.37
N GLU A 153 6.49 16.49 -20.66
CA GLU A 153 7.45 17.54 -20.96
C GLU A 153 6.82 18.57 -21.92
N THR A 154 6.43 19.72 -21.40
CA THR A 154 6.35 20.92 -22.22
C THR A 154 7.79 21.45 -22.35
N PRO A 155 8.47 21.31 -23.50
CA PRO A 155 9.74 21.99 -23.71
C PRO A 155 9.52 23.50 -23.57
N PRO A 156 10.51 24.25 -23.06
CA PRO A 156 10.36 25.67 -22.80
C PRO A 156 10.11 26.38 -24.14
N TYR A 157 8.91 26.92 -24.31
CA TYR A 157 8.58 27.76 -25.45
C TYR A 157 9.50 28.98 -25.46
N ASP A 158 10.07 29.22 -26.65
CA ASP A 158 10.82 30.39 -27.08
C ASP A 158 10.29 31.71 -26.48
N MET A 159 11.15 32.41 -25.74
CA MET A 159 11.07 33.87 -25.67
C MET A 159 12.02 34.45 -26.72
N GLU A 160 11.48 34.70 -27.91
CA GLU A 160 12.03 35.72 -28.80
C GLU A 160 11.93 37.07 -28.08
N VAL A 161 13.08 37.62 -27.68
CA VAL A 161 13.20 39.02 -27.25
C VAL A 161 13.77 39.82 -28.41
N GLU A 162 12.89 40.45 -29.19
CA GLU A 162 13.27 41.56 -30.07
C GLU A 162 13.43 42.86 -29.25
N ASP A 163 14.64 43.38 -29.30
CA ASP A 163 15.09 44.78 -29.41
C ASP A 163 14.32 45.90 -28.67
N ILE A 164 15.03 46.58 -27.75
CA ILE A 164 14.89 48.02 -27.46
C ILE A 164 16.24 48.54 -26.91
N GLY A 165 16.85 49.47 -27.64
CA GLY A 165 17.22 50.77 -27.07
C GLY A 165 18.65 50.98 -26.57
N ASP A 166 19.51 51.39 -27.50
CA ASP A 166 20.59 52.39 -27.40
C ASP A 166 20.80 53.09 -26.02
N SER A 167 21.97 52.90 -25.41
CA SER A 167 22.53 53.84 -24.44
C SER A 167 24.06 53.67 -24.37
N GLU A 168 24.77 54.63 -24.93
CA GLU A 168 26.23 54.78 -24.81
C GLU A 168 26.64 54.92 -23.33
N GLY A 169 27.72 54.24 -22.95
CA GLY A 169 28.23 54.19 -21.58
C GLY A 169 29.63 53.59 -21.53
N GLU A 170 30.59 54.46 -21.77
CA GLU A 170 32.06 54.36 -21.63
C GLU A 170 32.59 53.59 -20.39
N VAL A 171 33.65 52.79 -20.63
CA VAL A 171 34.80 52.35 -19.75
C VAL A 171 34.49 51.56 -18.45
N GLU A 172 35.25 50.58 -17.96
CA GLU A 172 36.68 50.25 -18.01
C GLU A 172 36.92 48.73 -17.89
N GLU A 173 38.02 48.27 -18.50
CA GLU A 173 38.64 46.97 -18.28
C GLU A 173 39.07 46.79 -16.82
N SER A 174 38.79 45.63 -16.22
CA SER A 174 39.63 45.13 -15.12
C SER A 174 39.85 43.63 -15.27
N ASP A 175 41.10 43.29 -15.56
CA ASP A 175 41.64 41.96 -15.74
C ASP A 175 41.24 40.99 -14.61
N LEU A 176 40.58 39.90 -14.97
CA LEU A 176 40.35 38.76 -14.09
C LEU A 176 41.43 37.69 -14.36
N GLU A 177 42.64 37.92 -13.85
CA GLU A 177 43.61 36.85 -13.64
C GLU A 177 43.51 36.32 -12.20
N ALA A 178 43.04 35.08 -12.05
CA ALA A 178 43.50 34.20 -10.97
C ALA A 178 43.09 32.74 -11.25
N VAL A 179 43.98 32.04 -11.95
CA VAL A 179 44.05 30.58 -12.07
C VAL A 179 44.53 29.98 -10.76
N TRP A 180 43.70 29.23 -10.04
CA TRP A 180 44.12 28.36 -8.92
C TRP A 180 43.22 27.11 -8.93
N SER A 181 43.58 26.11 -9.74
CA SER A 181 44.39 24.93 -9.38
C SER A 181 43.59 23.82 -8.69
N ASP A 182 43.28 22.79 -9.48
CA ASP A 182 42.80 21.48 -9.05
C ASP A 182 43.67 20.91 -7.93
N VAL A 183 43.02 20.42 -6.87
CA VAL A 183 43.62 19.49 -5.91
C VAL A 183 42.74 18.24 -5.88
N ASP A 184 43.21 17.20 -6.58
CA ASP A 184 42.74 15.84 -6.44
C ASP A 184 43.04 15.32 -5.03
N PHE A 185 42.00 14.89 -4.32
CA PHE A 185 42.12 14.21 -3.03
C PHE A 185 41.83 12.72 -3.20
N SER A 186 42.87 11.93 -3.49
CA SER A 186 42.79 10.46 -3.43
C SER A 186 43.37 9.96 -2.11
N PHE A 187 42.49 9.52 -1.21
CA PHE A 187 42.81 8.83 0.04
C PHE A 187 42.51 7.34 -0.09
N SER A 188 43.52 6.50 0.12
CA SER A 188 43.45 5.13 0.67
C SER A 188 44.89 4.65 0.79
N GLY A 189 45.43 4.26 1.94
CA GLY A 189 44.80 3.56 3.04
C GLY A 189 45.65 2.30 3.24
N GLN A 190 46.47 2.32 4.28
CA GLN A 190 47.45 1.30 4.65
C GLN A 190 46.78 0.15 5.40
#